data_AF-Q69YW7-F1
#
_entry.id   AF-Q69YW7-F1
#
_cell.length_a   1.000
_cell.length_b   1.000
_cell.length_c   1.000
_cell.angle_alpha   90.00
_cell.angle_beta   90.00
_cell.angle_gamma   90.00
#
_symmetry.space_group_name_H-M   'P 1'
#
loop_
_entity.id
_entity.type
_entity.pdbx_description
1 polymer ?
#
loop_
_entity_poly.entity_id
_entity_poly.type
_entity_poly.pdbx_seq_one_letter_code
_entity_poly.pdbx_strand_id
1 'polypeptide(L)' 'ARKLISISFGDLNPFPLRQIRNRRAYHLEKVRLELTELEAIREDFLRERDTSPDKGELVSDEEEDT' A
#
# COMPACT_ATOMS: atom_id res chain seq x y z
N ALA A 1 10.70 -31.80 -15.43
CA ALA A 1 10.17 -30.54 -14.85
C ALA A 1 11.14 -29.86 -13.87
N ARG A 2 11.48 -30.46 -12.71
CA ARG A 2 12.33 -29.80 -11.67
C ARG A 2 13.69 -29.27 -12.18
N LYS A 3 14.39 -30.06 -13.00
CA LYS A 3 15.70 -29.68 -13.57
C LYS A 3 15.60 -28.46 -14.52
N LEU A 4 14.50 -28.36 -15.26
CA LEU A 4 14.24 -27.25 -16.18
C LEU A 4 13.97 -25.95 -15.41
N ILE A 5 13.18 -26.02 -14.35
CA ILE A 5 12.88 -24.89 -13.47
C ILE A 5 14.16 -24.35 -12.80
N SER A 6 15.02 -25.26 -12.32
CA SER A 6 16.31 -24.87 -11.72
C SER A 6 17.21 -24.14 -12.71
N ILE A 7 17.30 -24.63 -13.96
CA ILE A 7 18.13 -24.02 -14.99
C ILE A 7 17.55 -22.65 -15.39
N SER A 8 16.25 -22.54 -15.65
CA SER A 8 15.63 -21.30 -16.12
C SER A 8 15.54 -20.20 -15.05
N PHE A 9 15.31 -20.56 -13.78
CA PHE A 9 15.08 -19.59 -12.70
C PHE A 9 16.20 -19.50 -11.66
N GLY A 10 17.15 -20.44 -11.68
CA GLY A 10 18.39 -20.40 -10.91
C GLY A 10 19.56 -19.95 -11.78
N ASP A 11 20.04 -20.84 -12.65
CA ASP A 11 21.34 -20.69 -13.33
C ASP A 11 21.31 -19.66 -14.49
N LEU A 12 20.20 -19.59 -15.23
CA LEU A 12 20.03 -18.71 -16.39
C LEU A 12 19.20 -17.46 -16.08
N ASN A 13 18.89 -17.21 -14.80
CA ASN A 13 18.01 -16.11 -14.45
C ASN A 13 18.75 -14.77 -14.56
N PRO A 14 18.37 -13.88 -15.50
CA PRO A 14 19.04 -12.59 -15.67
C PRO A 14 18.81 -11.64 -14.47
N PHE A 15 17.89 -11.99 -13.55
CA PHE A 15 17.61 -11.22 -12.34
C PHE A 15 17.62 -12.15 -11.11
N PRO A 16 18.62 -12.04 -10.22
CA PRO A 16 18.68 -12.86 -9.02
C PRO A 16 17.34 -12.80 -8.26
N LEU A 17 16.68 -13.95 -8.04
CA LEU A 17 15.39 -14.02 -7.33
C LEU A 17 15.42 -13.28 -5.98
N ARG A 18 16.60 -13.24 -5.35
CA ARG A 18 16.87 -12.47 -4.13
C ARG A 18 16.63 -10.97 -4.32
N GLN A 19 17.07 -10.37 -5.42
CA GLN A 19 16.85 -8.95 -5.71
C GLN A 19 15.36 -8.63 -5.89
N ILE A 20 14.61 -9.48 -6.59
CA ILE A 20 13.17 -9.32 -6.77
C ILE A 20 12.47 -9.40 -5.42
N ARG A 21 12.81 -10.40 -4.58
CA ARG A 21 12.25 -10.54 -3.24
C ARG A 21 12.56 -9.33 -2.35
N ASN A 22 13.80 -8.84 -2.39
CA ASN A 22 14.21 -7.67 -1.61
C ASN A 22 13.45 -6.41 -2.04
N ARG A 23 13.30 -6.16 -3.35
CA ARG A 23 12.50 -5.04 -3.86
C ARG A 23 11.05 -5.15 -3.44
N ARG A 24 10.45 -6.34 -3.55
CA ARG A 24 9.07 -6.58 -3.09
C ARG A 24 8.92 -6.31 -1.60
N ALA A 25 9.85 -6.79 -0.76
CA ALA A 25 9.82 -6.54 0.67
C ALA A 25 9.90 -5.03 0.98
N TYR A 26 10.84 -4.31 0.36
CA TYR A 26 10.99 -2.87 0.51
C TYR A 26 9.71 -2.10 0.13
N HIS A 27 9.14 -2.37 -1.05
CA HIS A 27 7.93 -1.67 -1.49
C HIS A 27 6.71 -2.03 -0.63
N LEU A 28 6.61 -3.28 -0.18
CA LEU A 28 5.55 -3.72 0.73
C LEU A 28 5.63 -2.99 2.08
N GLU A 29 6.84 -2.84 2.64
CA GLU A 29 7.07 -2.10 3.88
C GLU A 29 6.72 -0.61 3.73
N LYS A 30 7.13 0.00 2.61
CA LYS A 30 6.78 1.40 2.29
C LYS A 30 5.27 1.62 2.27
N VAL A 31 4.53 0.77 1.55
CA VAL A 31 3.06 0.88 1.44
C VAL A 31 2.39 0.68 2.79
N ARG A 32 2.88 -0.24 3.63
CA ARG A 32 2.34 -0.43 4.98
C ARG A 32 2.51 0.81 5.84
N LEU A 33 3.68 1.44 5.79
CA LEU A 33 3.93 2.67 6.54
C LEU A 33 3.00 3.80 6.09
N GLU A 34 2.86 4.00 4.78
CA GLU A 34 1.95 5.01 4.21
C GLU A 34 0.49 4.76 4.61
N LEU A 35 0.03 3.49 4.62
CA LEU A 35 -1.31 3.14 5.08
C LEU A 35 -1.51 3.49 6.57
N THR A 36 -0.55 3.14 7.43
CA THR A 36 -0.63 3.47 8.86
C THR A 36 -0.63 4.99 9.10
N GLU A 37 0.13 5.76 8.31
CA GLU A 37 0.11 7.23 8.37
C GLU A 37 -1.27 7.80 7.99
N LEU A 38 -1.86 7.30 6.90
CA LEU A 38 -3.20 7.70 6.46
C LEU A 38 -4.28 7.31 7.48
N GLU A 39 -4.18 6.14 8.10
CA GLU A 39 -5.08 5.70 9.17
C GLU A 39 -4.98 6.63 10.38
N ALA A 40 -3.77 7.02 10.80
CA ALA A 40 -3.58 7.98 11.89
C ALA A 40 -4.23 9.34 11.58
N ILE A 41 -4.00 9.87 10.37
CA ILE A 41 -4.60 11.14 9.93
C ILE A 41 -6.14 11.04 9.93
N ARG A 42 -6.70 9.93 9.46
CA ARG A 42 -8.15 9.70 9.45
C ARG A 42 -8.73 9.68 10.87
N GLU A 43 -8.09 8.97 11.79
CA GLU A 43 -8.55 8.89 13.19
C GLU A 43 -8.48 10.26 13.89
N ASP A 44 -7.40 11.02 13.67
CA ASP A 44 -7.27 12.37 14.21
C ASP A 44 -8.36 13.30 13.65
N PHE A 45 -8.62 13.23 12.35
CA PHE A 45 -9.69 13.98 11.70
C PHE A 45 -11.07 13.65 12.28
N LEU A 46 -11.39 12.36 12.46
CA LEU A 46 -12.65 11.93 13.06
C LEU A 46 -12.78 12.41 14.51
N ARG A 47 -11.70 12.31 15.29
CA ARG A 47 -11.67 12.76 16.68
C ARG A 47 -11.93 14.26 16.81
N GLU A 48 -11.27 15.08 15.99
CA GLU A 48 -11.48 16.53 15.97
C GLU A 48 -12.93 16.88 15.62
N ARG A 49 -13.50 16.22 14.61
CA ARG A 49 -14.91 16.41 14.22
C ARG A 49 -15.89 16.01 15.33
N ASP A 50 -15.69 14.84 15.95
CA ASP A 50 -16.60 14.35 16.99
C ASP A 50 -16.53 15.21 18.27
N THR A 51 -15.42 15.92 18.50
CA THR A 51 -15.27 16.89 19.60
C THR A 51 -15.82 18.29 19.30
N SER A 52 -16.15 18.59 18.04
CA SER A 52 -16.76 19.86 17.60
C SER A 52 -18.03 19.59 16.78
N PRO A 53 -19.20 19.45 17.41
CA PRO A 53 -20.45 19.09 16.72
C PRO A 53 -20.97 20.14 15.72
N ASP A 54 -20.28 21.27 15.55
CA ASP A 54 -20.71 22.42 14.73
C ASP A 54 -20.10 22.46 13.31
N LYS A 55 -19.20 21.51 12.96
CA LYS A 55 -18.49 21.50 11.66
C LYS A 55 -18.73 20.22 10.83
N GLY A 56 -19.92 19.62 10.97
CA GLY A 56 -20.27 18.31 10.41
C GLY A 56 -20.67 18.27 8.93
N GLU A 57 -20.59 19.37 8.18
CA GLU A 57 -20.99 19.39 6.77
C GLU A 57 -19.76 19.46 5.85
N LEU A 58 -19.02 18.36 5.76
CA LEU A 58 -18.24 18.08 4.57
C LEU A 58 -19.19 17.37 3.60
N VAL A 59 -19.76 18.17 2.70
CA VAL A 59 -20.42 17.72 1.48
C VAL A 59 -19.46 16.77 0.78
N SER A 60 -19.79 15.48 0.77
CA SER A 60 -19.22 14.55 -0.20
C SER A 60 -19.89 14.89 -1.52
N ASP A 61 -19.23 15.72 -2.35
CA ASP A 61 -19.55 15.75 -3.77
C ASP A 61 -19.15 14.37 -4.32
N GLU A 62 -20.10 13.43 -4.29
CA GLU A 62 -20.13 12.35 -5.27
C GLU A 62 -20.32 13.04 -6.64
N GLU A 63 -19.21 13.32 -7.32
CA GLU A 63 -19.23 13.68 -8.73
C GLU A 63 -19.87 12.50 -9.49
N GLU A 64 -21.13 12.69 -9.86
CA GLU A 64 -21.94 11.86 -10.73
C GLU A 64 -21.38 11.95 -12.15
N ASP A 65 -20.43 11.07 -12.50
CA ASP A 65 -19.93 10.96 -13.89
C ASP A 65 -20.99 10.30 -14.79
N THR A 66 -21.60 11.13 -15.65
CA THR A 66 -22.41 10.78 -16.82
C THR A 66 -21.59 10.14 -17.94
#